data_AF-A0A3D0QZ22-F1
#
_entry.id   AF-A0A3D0QZ22-F1
#
_cell.length_a   1.000
_cell.length_b   1.000
_cell.length_c   1.000
_cell.angle_alpha   90.00
_cell.angle_beta   90.00
_cell.angle_gamma   90.00
#
_symmetry.space_group_name_H-M   'P 1'
#
loop_
_entity.id
_entity.type
_entity.pdbx_description
1 polymer ?
#
loop_
_entity_poly.entity_id
_entity_poly.type
_entity_poly.pdbx_seq_one_letter_code
_entity_poly.pdbx_strand_id
1 'polypeptide(L)'
;MRCRLLGHSRWGCGGVGLPGSELRGRLPRGGPPGLAGTIPSSFGSAFTDSDNRWGDGSLGNRATVAVDAHYGIQETWDYFKDVHNRNGIRGDGQGARSFVHWGSNYANAGWDDNSFAMLYGDGAPGSKPFTQLDVAGHEMAHGVTSATANLNYYGDAGGLNEATSDIFGTLVEFNSDTPADTPDYLIGEKIDINGNGTPLRYMDEPSKDDRGSQDCWTSGTKDLDPHYSSGVGNHFFYLLAVGSGASVWGNSPTCDSSSVTGIGNADAGKIWYRALSTYMTSGTTYPGARTATVKAATDLYGADSTQCRTVEKAWNAVDVAPTATTCGAGDPGDPGDPGDPGDPTGNLLQNGDFEAGATGWSATSGVITNSANGTARSGSYYAWLAGYGETHTDTLSQSVTVPADAVAPKLVFHLAVSTKEGSSRAYDTLKAQVVSSSGTTTLATYSNTTPSDYTLRTLDLSAFKGRTVTIKFTGTEDSSLATSFLIDDAAVTTG
;
A
#
# COMPACT_ATOMS: atom_id res chain seq x y z
N MET A 1 -26.03 15.85 17.72
CA MET A 1 -26.19 15.04 18.96
C MET A 1 -25.52 13.69 18.71
N ARG A 2 -25.15 12.92 19.74
CA ARG A 2 -24.63 11.55 19.55
C ARG A 2 -25.73 10.53 19.80
N CYS A 3 -25.96 9.61 18.88
CA CYS A 3 -27.01 8.59 18.99
C CYS A 3 -26.46 7.28 19.55
N ARG A 4 -27.23 6.63 20.43
CA ARG A 4 -26.95 5.30 20.98
C ARG A 4 -28.24 4.48 21.06
N LEU A 5 -28.10 3.17 20.87
CA LEU A 5 -29.21 2.24 21.01
C LEU A 5 -29.64 2.16 22.49
N LEU A 6 -30.93 2.35 22.77
CA LEU A 6 -31.54 2.28 24.12
C LEU A 6 -32.24 0.93 24.38
N GLY A 7 -32.18 -0.02 23.44
CA GLY A 7 -32.83 -1.33 23.47
C GLY A 7 -33.00 -1.92 22.06
N HIS A 8 -33.71 -3.04 21.88
CA HIS A 8 -33.75 -3.81 20.61
C HIS A 8 -34.21 -3.06 19.34
N SER A 9 -34.74 -1.83 19.41
CA SER A 9 -35.22 -1.09 18.22
C SER A 9 -35.38 0.44 18.43
N ARG A 10 -34.87 1.00 19.53
CA ARG A 10 -35.11 2.42 19.89
C ARG A 10 -33.80 3.13 20.18
N TRP A 11 -33.69 4.35 19.69
CA TRP A 11 -32.49 5.17 19.83
C TRP A 11 -32.71 6.38 20.72
N GLY A 12 -31.66 6.79 21.42
CA GLY A 12 -31.59 8.07 22.14
C GLY A 12 -30.39 8.86 21.67
N CYS A 13 -30.59 10.15 21.39
CA CYS A 13 -29.55 11.02 20.86
C CYS A 13 -29.25 12.18 21.83
N GLY A 14 -28.06 12.23 22.42
CA GLY A 14 -27.69 13.23 23.44
C GLY A 14 -26.21 13.63 23.41
N GLY A 15 -25.81 14.59 24.24
CA GLY A 15 -24.42 15.05 24.35
C GLY A 15 -23.98 16.07 23.29
N VAL A 16 -22.70 16.47 23.32
CA VAL A 16 -22.10 17.41 22.37
C VAL A 16 -22.16 16.79 20.97
N GLY A 17 -22.94 17.39 20.08
CA GLY A 17 -23.06 16.95 18.68
C GLY A 17 -21.83 17.30 17.85
N LEU A 18 -21.72 16.69 16.67
CA LEU A 18 -20.72 17.08 15.69
C LEU A 18 -21.02 18.54 15.26
N PRO A 19 -20.09 19.49 15.46
CA PRO A 19 -20.34 20.88 15.13
C PRO A 19 -20.64 21.04 13.64
N GLY A 20 -21.68 21.80 13.29
CA GLY A 20 -22.06 22.03 11.90
C GLY A 20 -22.78 20.87 11.19
N SER A 21 -22.88 19.67 11.80
CA SER A 21 -23.68 18.59 11.22
C SER A 21 -25.17 18.75 11.56
N GLU A 22 -26.02 18.46 10.57
CA GLU A 22 -27.47 18.51 10.74
C GLU A 22 -28.15 17.48 9.84
N LEU A 23 -28.92 16.58 10.44
CA LEU A 23 -29.71 15.61 9.71
C LEU A 23 -31.10 16.16 9.38
N ARG A 24 -31.45 16.10 8.11
CA ARG A 24 -32.69 16.66 7.56
C ARG A 24 -33.46 15.61 6.78
N GLY A 25 -34.78 15.69 6.86
CA GLY A 25 -35.69 14.91 6.02
C GLY A 25 -36.32 15.80 4.95
N ARG A 26 -36.67 15.21 3.80
CA ARG A 26 -37.47 15.91 2.79
C ARG A 26 -38.89 16.23 3.31
N LEU A 27 -39.36 17.46 3.15
CA LEU A 27 -40.79 17.78 3.28
C LEU A 27 -41.54 17.27 2.05
N PRO A 28 -42.79 16.79 2.17
CA PRO A 28 -43.52 16.32 1.01
C PRO A 28 -43.94 17.51 0.15
N ARG A 29 -43.13 17.84 -0.88
CA ARG A 29 -43.48 18.39 -2.22
C ARG A 29 -42.30 19.19 -2.82
N GLY A 30 -41.93 18.84 -4.07
CA GLY A 30 -40.90 19.50 -4.88
C GLY A 30 -39.78 18.54 -5.26
N GLY A 31 -39.71 18.14 -6.53
CA GLY A 31 -38.68 17.22 -7.05
C GLY A 31 -37.26 17.78 -6.87
N PRO A 32 -36.22 16.92 -6.84
CA PRO A 32 -34.86 17.35 -6.57
C PRO A 32 -34.34 18.25 -7.71
N PRO A 33 -33.52 19.28 -7.44
CA PRO A 33 -32.51 19.62 -8.43
C PRO A 33 -31.64 18.37 -8.60
N GLY A 34 -31.36 17.95 -9.84
CA GLY A 34 -30.34 16.92 -10.05
C GLY A 34 -29.03 17.33 -9.35
N LEU A 35 -28.10 16.39 -9.18
CA LEU A 35 -26.78 16.59 -8.56
C LEU A 35 -25.91 17.72 -9.18
N ALA A 36 -26.45 18.48 -10.15
CA ALA A 36 -25.81 19.55 -10.88
C ALA A 36 -25.97 20.96 -10.25
N GLY A 37 -26.30 21.09 -8.95
CA GLY A 37 -26.38 22.39 -8.30
C GLY A 37 -26.39 22.37 -6.77
N THR A 38 -25.92 23.45 -6.14
CA THR A 38 -25.84 23.58 -4.68
C THR A 38 -27.23 23.54 -4.03
N ILE A 39 -27.42 22.59 -3.10
CA ILE A 39 -28.61 22.42 -2.28
C ILE A 39 -28.76 23.64 -1.36
N PRO A 40 -29.86 24.41 -1.47
CA PRO A 40 -30.09 25.59 -0.64
C PRO A 40 -30.00 25.28 0.87
N SER A 41 -29.49 26.23 1.66
CA SER A 41 -29.41 26.08 3.13
C SER A 41 -30.77 25.84 3.79
N SER A 42 -31.85 26.34 3.18
CA SER A 42 -33.23 26.16 3.62
C SER A 42 -33.88 24.83 3.21
N PHE A 43 -33.20 24.01 2.42
CA PHE A 43 -33.77 22.75 1.92
C PHE A 43 -33.92 21.70 3.03
N GLY A 44 -35.00 20.92 2.96
CA GLY A 44 -35.35 19.92 3.97
C GLY A 44 -35.73 20.53 5.33
N SER A 45 -36.13 19.67 6.26
CA SER A 45 -36.41 20.06 7.64
C SER A 45 -35.59 19.20 8.59
N ALA A 46 -34.99 19.85 9.59
CA ALA A 46 -34.30 19.15 10.66
C ALA A 46 -35.26 18.17 11.34
N PHE A 47 -34.76 16.97 11.61
CA PHE A 47 -35.46 16.04 12.47
C PHE A 47 -35.50 16.62 13.90
N THR A 48 -36.68 16.60 14.53
CA THR A 48 -36.88 17.02 15.93
C THR A 48 -37.68 15.97 16.65
N ASP A 49 -37.40 15.77 17.93
CA ASP A 49 -38.08 14.79 18.78
C ASP A 49 -38.20 15.37 20.20
N SER A 50 -39.36 15.17 20.83
CA SER A 50 -39.70 15.83 22.09
C SER A 50 -39.25 15.06 23.34
N ASP A 51 -39.04 13.74 23.23
CA ASP A 51 -38.72 12.89 24.38
C ASP A 51 -37.39 12.13 24.22
N ASN A 52 -36.66 12.44 23.14
CA ASN A 52 -35.41 11.84 22.74
C ASN A 52 -35.50 10.33 22.53
N ARG A 53 -36.64 9.85 21.99
CA ARG A 53 -36.84 8.45 21.60
C ARG A 53 -37.13 8.37 20.11
N TRP A 54 -36.08 8.09 19.36
CA TRP A 54 -36.11 8.14 17.91
C TRP A 54 -36.36 6.77 17.29
N GLY A 55 -37.26 6.75 16.33
CA GLY A 55 -37.61 5.56 15.55
C GLY A 55 -38.33 4.47 16.36
N ASP A 56 -38.80 3.47 15.65
CA ASP A 56 -39.39 2.26 16.23
C ASP A 56 -38.87 0.95 15.58
N GLY A 57 -37.84 1.07 14.73
CA GLY A 57 -37.28 -0.04 13.97
C GLY A 57 -38.05 -0.40 12.70
N SER A 58 -39.19 0.24 12.43
CA SER A 58 -39.93 0.05 11.19
C SER A 58 -39.57 1.09 10.14
N LEU A 59 -39.56 0.69 8.86
CA LEU A 59 -39.36 1.59 7.71
C LEU A 59 -40.54 2.56 7.50
N GLY A 60 -41.70 2.30 8.14
CA GLY A 60 -42.83 3.22 8.15
C GLY A 60 -42.59 4.46 9.01
N ASN A 61 -41.64 4.38 9.95
CA ASN A 61 -41.22 5.49 10.77
C ASN A 61 -39.97 6.16 10.20
N ARG A 62 -40.15 7.38 9.72
CA ARG A 62 -39.08 8.20 9.12
C ARG A 62 -37.89 8.43 10.06
N ALA A 63 -38.12 8.47 11.37
CA ALA A 63 -37.06 8.63 12.35
C ALA A 63 -36.15 7.39 12.44
N THR A 64 -36.63 6.20 12.06
CA THR A 64 -35.79 4.98 12.01
C THR A 64 -34.63 5.18 11.02
N VAL A 65 -34.95 5.50 9.76
CA VAL A 65 -33.96 5.76 8.69
C VAL A 65 -33.04 6.93 9.04
N ALA A 66 -33.62 7.96 9.65
CA ALA A 66 -32.87 9.13 10.08
C ALA A 66 -31.78 8.76 11.10
N VAL A 67 -32.11 7.94 12.11
CA VAL A 67 -31.12 7.59 13.12
C VAL A 67 -30.03 6.67 12.57
N ASP A 68 -30.37 5.73 11.68
CA ASP A 68 -29.36 4.87 11.05
C ASP A 68 -28.31 5.71 10.30
N ALA A 69 -28.77 6.66 9.48
CA ALA A 69 -27.88 7.61 8.82
C ALA A 69 -27.06 8.45 9.81
N HIS A 70 -27.71 9.00 10.85
CA HIS A 70 -27.02 9.83 11.85
C HIS A 70 -25.95 9.05 12.61
N TYR A 71 -26.24 7.79 12.94
CA TYR A 71 -25.34 6.89 13.62
C TYR A 71 -24.14 6.57 12.74
N GLY A 72 -24.36 6.16 11.48
CA GLY A 72 -23.28 5.91 10.53
C GLY A 72 -22.34 7.10 10.37
N ILE A 73 -22.88 8.31 10.17
CA ILE A 73 -22.09 9.55 10.10
C ILE A 73 -21.26 9.78 11.36
N GLN A 74 -21.82 9.49 12.54
CA GLN A 74 -21.11 9.65 13.81
C GLN A 74 -19.96 8.66 13.93
N GLU A 75 -20.19 7.38 13.65
CA GLU A 75 -19.14 6.36 13.72
C GLU A 75 -18.03 6.65 12.70
N THR A 76 -18.36 7.13 11.50
CA THR A 76 -17.34 7.56 10.52
C THR A 76 -16.56 8.76 11.00
N TRP A 77 -17.23 9.77 11.56
CA TRP A 77 -16.55 10.93 12.15
C TRP A 77 -15.57 10.50 13.24
N ASP A 78 -16.03 9.66 14.17
CA ASP A 78 -15.24 9.21 15.30
C ASP A 78 -14.05 8.36 14.84
N TYR A 79 -14.24 7.47 13.85
CA TYR A 79 -13.14 6.72 13.22
C TYR A 79 -12.05 7.65 12.65
N PHE A 80 -12.41 8.60 11.79
CA PHE A 80 -11.42 9.52 11.20
C PHE A 80 -10.74 10.40 12.25
N LYS A 81 -11.47 10.82 13.28
CA LYS A 81 -10.92 11.62 14.36
C LYS A 81 -9.97 10.82 15.24
N ASP A 82 -10.37 9.64 15.68
CA ASP A 82 -9.65 8.89 16.71
C ASP A 82 -8.50 8.06 16.12
N VAL A 83 -8.66 7.55 14.89
CA VAL A 83 -7.63 6.73 14.21
C VAL A 83 -6.67 7.60 13.41
N HIS A 84 -7.17 8.63 12.73
CA HIS A 84 -6.40 9.44 11.76
C HIS A 84 -6.14 10.88 12.20
N ASN A 85 -6.60 11.26 13.39
CA ASN A 85 -6.52 12.64 13.91
C ASN A 85 -7.13 13.68 12.94
N ARG A 86 -8.14 13.28 12.15
CA ARG A 86 -8.84 14.15 11.21
C ARG A 86 -10.15 14.63 11.82
N ASN A 87 -10.22 15.91 12.16
CA ASN A 87 -11.42 16.50 12.75
C ASN A 87 -12.46 16.86 11.67
N GLY A 88 -13.26 15.88 11.26
CA GLY A 88 -14.31 16.05 10.25
C GLY A 88 -13.81 15.98 8.80
N ILE A 89 -14.73 16.15 7.84
CA ILE A 89 -14.45 15.91 6.41
C ILE A 89 -13.31 16.80 5.90
N ARG A 90 -13.26 18.08 6.31
CA ARG A 90 -12.20 19.03 5.89
C ARG A 90 -11.07 19.19 6.91
N GLY A 91 -11.14 18.48 8.05
CA GLY A 91 -10.20 18.67 9.17
C GLY A 91 -10.41 19.96 9.97
N ASP A 92 -11.50 20.70 9.71
CA ASP A 92 -11.82 22.00 10.33
C ASP A 92 -12.81 21.90 11.50
N GLY A 93 -13.23 20.68 11.85
CA GLY A 93 -14.21 20.43 12.91
C GLY A 93 -15.65 20.68 12.51
N GLN A 94 -15.95 20.87 11.22
CA GLN A 94 -17.30 21.09 10.72
C GLN A 94 -17.84 19.85 9.99
N GLY A 95 -19.05 19.44 10.37
CA GLY A 95 -19.80 18.35 9.74
C GLY A 95 -20.60 18.78 8.52
N ALA A 96 -20.96 17.78 7.71
CA ALA A 96 -21.84 17.95 6.55
C ALA A 96 -23.31 17.96 6.97
N ARG A 97 -24.16 18.56 6.11
CA ARG A 97 -25.62 18.34 6.19
C ARG A 97 -25.94 16.99 5.57
N SER A 98 -26.83 16.24 6.20
CA SER A 98 -27.22 14.93 5.70
C SER A 98 -28.70 14.87 5.45
N PHE A 99 -29.11 14.25 4.35
CA PHE A 99 -30.49 14.20 3.89
C PHE A 99 -30.94 12.77 3.72
N VAL A 100 -31.94 12.36 4.50
CA VAL A 100 -32.63 11.07 4.33
C VAL A 100 -33.98 11.28 3.65
N HIS A 101 -34.54 10.18 3.13
CA HIS A 101 -35.73 10.22 2.27
C HIS A 101 -35.48 11.08 1.03
N TRP A 102 -34.28 10.98 0.47
CA TRP A 102 -33.87 11.72 -0.70
C TRP A 102 -34.60 11.20 -1.94
N GLY A 103 -35.04 12.13 -2.79
CA GLY A 103 -35.73 11.80 -4.03
C GLY A 103 -37.08 11.09 -3.82
N SER A 104 -37.43 10.22 -4.77
CA SER A 104 -38.60 9.35 -4.73
C SER A 104 -38.18 8.01 -5.33
N ASN A 105 -38.32 6.93 -4.59
CA ASN A 105 -37.79 5.61 -4.96
C ASN A 105 -36.31 5.66 -5.39
N TYR A 106 -35.52 6.53 -4.75
CA TYR A 106 -34.13 6.75 -5.10
C TYR A 106 -33.31 5.57 -4.56
N ALA A 107 -32.85 4.70 -5.44
CA ALA A 107 -32.06 3.52 -5.10
C ALA A 107 -30.56 3.83 -5.12
N ASN A 108 -30.15 4.85 -4.37
CA ASN A 108 -28.75 5.18 -4.18
C ASN A 108 -28.52 6.01 -2.90
N ALA A 109 -27.27 6.10 -2.49
CA ALA A 109 -26.76 7.16 -1.63
C ALA A 109 -25.76 8.04 -2.41
N GLY A 110 -25.23 9.08 -1.78
CA GLY A 110 -24.25 9.94 -2.44
C GLY A 110 -23.67 11.03 -1.57
N TRP A 111 -22.43 11.40 -1.87
CA TRP A 111 -21.79 12.64 -1.47
C TRP A 111 -21.91 13.73 -2.54
N ASP A 112 -22.24 14.95 -2.13
CA ASP A 112 -22.23 16.13 -3.01
C ASP A 112 -21.24 17.18 -2.50
N ASP A 113 -20.12 17.31 -3.22
CA ASP A 113 -19.07 18.30 -2.99
C ASP A 113 -19.60 19.74 -2.94
N ASN A 114 -20.49 20.09 -3.87
CA ASN A 114 -20.96 21.46 -4.04
C ASN A 114 -21.82 21.92 -2.87
N SER A 115 -22.58 20.99 -2.29
CA SER A 115 -23.46 21.26 -1.17
C SER A 115 -22.86 20.93 0.19
N PHE A 116 -21.69 20.27 0.19
CA PHE A 116 -21.07 19.69 1.36
C PHE A 116 -22.10 18.84 2.13
N ALA A 117 -22.67 17.86 1.43
CA ALA A 117 -23.84 17.14 1.90
C ALA A 117 -23.84 15.66 1.55
N MET A 118 -24.44 14.86 2.43
CA MET A 118 -24.70 13.43 2.23
C MET A 118 -26.17 13.21 1.91
N LEU A 119 -26.45 12.30 0.98
CA LEU A 119 -27.78 12.05 0.43
C LEU A 119 -28.10 10.56 0.54
N TYR A 120 -29.25 10.22 1.11
CA TYR A 120 -29.67 8.84 1.31
C TYR A 120 -31.07 8.61 0.80
N GLY A 121 -31.19 7.71 -0.18
CA GLY A 121 -32.45 7.26 -0.73
C GLY A 121 -33.10 6.13 0.05
N ASP A 122 -34.43 6.04 -0.08
CA ASP A 122 -35.22 4.97 0.55
C ASP A 122 -35.26 3.68 -0.29
N GLY A 123 -34.66 3.66 -1.49
CA GLY A 123 -34.78 2.53 -2.42
C GLY A 123 -36.16 2.42 -3.06
N ALA A 124 -36.36 1.38 -3.88
CA ALA A 124 -37.67 1.07 -4.45
C ALA A 124 -38.65 0.64 -3.33
N PRO A 125 -39.98 0.67 -3.55
CA PRO A 125 -40.93 0.21 -2.56
C PRO A 125 -40.64 -1.24 -2.11
N GLY A 126 -40.41 -1.43 -0.81
CA GLY A 126 -40.06 -2.73 -0.23
C GLY A 126 -38.56 -3.02 -0.14
N SER A 127 -37.70 -2.18 -0.73
CA SER A 127 -36.26 -2.20 -0.51
C SER A 127 -35.90 -1.55 0.83
N LYS A 128 -34.69 -1.83 1.31
CA LYS A 128 -34.13 -1.14 2.47
C LYS A 128 -33.52 0.21 2.04
N PRO A 129 -33.53 1.22 2.94
CA PRO A 129 -32.82 2.47 2.71
C PRO A 129 -31.31 2.28 2.64
N PHE A 130 -30.63 3.20 1.95
CA PHE A 130 -29.17 3.16 1.74
C PHE A 130 -28.41 3.79 2.93
N THR A 131 -28.78 3.44 4.16
CA THR A 131 -28.26 4.07 5.41
C THR A 131 -27.45 3.12 6.29
N GLN A 132 -27.02 1.99 5.75
CA GLN A 132 -26.14 1.04 6.45
C GLN A 132 -24.75 1.64 6.73
N LEU A 133 -24.00 1.02 7.64
CA LEU A 133 -22.84 1.63 8.27
C LEU A 133 -21.68 1.83 7.29
N ASP A 134 -21.29 0.79 6.56
CA ASP A 134 -20.33 0.83 5.48
C ASP A 134 -20.70 1.87 4.39
N VAL A 135 -21.98 2.00 4.02
CA VAL A 135 -22.46 2.99 3.04
C VAL A 135 -22.36 4.41 3.59
N ALA A 136 -22.75 4.64 4.84
CA ALA A 136 -22.54 5.94 5.46
C ALA A 136 -21.04 6.30 5.55
N GLY A 137 -20.20 5.31 5.86
CA GLY A 137 -18.74 5.44 5.83
C GLY A 137 -18.18 5.75 4.45
N HIS A 138 -18.65 5.03 3.43
CA HIS A 138 -18.30 5.19 2.02
C HIS A 138 -18.65 6.60 1.53
N GLU A 139 -19.87 7.06 1.75
CA GLU A 139 -20.27 8.40 1.31
C GLU A 139 -19.48 9.51 2.01
N MET A 140 -19.20 9.37 3.31
CA MET A 140 -18.40 10.38 4.01
C MET A 140 -16.92 10.34 3.59
N ALA A 141 -16.41 9.17 3.21
CA ALA A 141 -15.07 8.99 2.68
C ALA A 141 -14.87 9.64 1.30
N HIS A 142 -15.89 9.70 0.43
CA HIS A 142 -15.83 10.55 -0.77
C HIS A 142 -15.56 12.02 -0.42
N GLY A 143 -16.21 12.53 0.64
CA GLY A 143 -15.93 13.88 1.15
C GLY A 143 -14.49 14.05 1.61
N VAL A 144 -13.94 13.04 2.30
CA VAL A 144 -12.52 13.06 2.73
C VAL A 144 -11.60 13.06 1.52
N THR A 145 -11.87 12.24 0.50
CA THR A 145 -11.15 12.22 -0.77
C THR A 145 -11.16 13.59 -1.43
N SER A 146 -12.33 14.23 -1.57
CA SER A 146 -12.48 15.58 -2.11
C SER A 146 -11.67 16.63 -1.35
N ALA A 147 -11.67 16.55 -0.02
CA ALA A 147 -10.93 17.46 0.85
C ALA A 147 -9.43 17.15 0.97
N THR A 148 -8.92 16.15 0.24
CA THR A 148 -7.51 15.71 0.28
C THR A 148 -6.93 15.55 -1.13
N ALA A 149 -6.85 14.33 -1.65
CA ALA A 149 -6.30 14.03 -2.97
C ALA A 149 -7.14 14.63 -4.10
N ASN A 150 -8.43 14.83 -3.85
CA ASN A 150 -9.42 15.27 -4.83
C ASN A 150 -9.42 14.38 -6.09
N LEU A 151 -9.39 13.05 -5.88
CA LEU A 151 -9.34 12.07 -6.95
C LEU A 151 -10.50 12.29 -7.94
N ASN A 152 -10.17 12.43 -9.22
CA ASN A 152 -11.17 12.56 -10.27
C ASN A 152 -12.07 11.33 -10.30
N TYR A 153 -13.36 11.50 -10.62
CA TYR A 153 -14.32 10.41 -10.70
C TYR A 153 -14.36 9.74 -12.09
N TYR A 154 -13.18 9.55 -12.70
CA TYR A 154 -12.97 8.90 -13.99
C TYR A 154 -11.52 8.42 -14.11
N GLY A 155 -11.25 7.53 -15.06
CA GLY A 155 -9.90 6.95 -15.19
C GLY A 155 -9.56 6.06 -14.00
N ASP A 156 -8.27 5.77 -13.83
CA ASP A 156 -7.77 5.08 -12.62
C ASP A 156 -8.10 5.86 -11.33
N ALA A 157 -8.09 7.20 -11.38
CA ALA A 157 -8.45 8.03 -10.24
C ALA A 157 -9.91 7.78 -9.80
N GLY A 158 -10.81 7.48 -10.74
CA GLY A 158 -12.20 7.15 -10.45
C GLY A 158 -12.31 5.84 -9.68
N GLY A 159 -11.64 4.79 -10.17
CA GLY A 159 -11.56 3.51 -9.46
C GLY A 159 -10.93 3.66 -8.06
N LEU A 160 -9.87 4.46 -7.92
CA LEU A 160 -9.25 4.75 -6.62
C LEU A 160 -10.16 5.58 -5.70
N ASN A 161 -11.01 6.46 -6.23
CA ASN A 161 -11.97 7.24 -5.47
C ASN A 161 -13.02 6.31 -4.83
N GLU A 162 -13.63 5.45 -5.65
CA GLU A 162 -14.56 4.42 -5.19
C GLU A 162 -13.92 3.42 -4.22
N ALA A 163 -12.73 2.90 -4.55
CA ALA A 163 -12.02 1.97 -3.68
C ALA A 163 -11.68 2.61 -2.33
N THR A 164 -11.30 3.89 -2.31
CA THR A 164 -11.03 4.62 -1.07
C THR A 164 -12.28 4.68 -0.19
N SER A 165 -13.45 4.91 -0.80
CA SER A 165 -14.71 4.94 -0.08
C SER A 165 -15.10 3.57 0.48
N ASP A 166 -14.95 2.49 -0.31
CA ASP A 166 -15.14 1.12 0.16
C ASP A 166 -14.20 0.77 1.32
N ILE A 167 -12.90 1.06 1.18
CA ILE A 167 -11.89 0.81 2.21
C ILE A 167 -12.27 1.48 3.53
N PHE A 168 -12.64 2.76 3.52
CA PHE A 168 -12.99 3.44 4.76
C PHE A 168 -14.38 3.07 5.27
N GLY A 169 -15.33 2.73 4.40
CA GLY A 169 -16.62 2.14 4.79
C GLY A 169 -16.40 0.88 5.63
N THR A 170 -15.64 -0.06 5.08
CA THR A 170 -15.22 -1.30 5.76
C THR A 170 -14.51 -1.02 7.08
N LEU A 171 -13.51 -0.14 7.08
CA LEU A 171 -12.77 0.17 8.31
C LEU A 171 -13.61 0.84 9.40
N VAL A 172 -14.64 1.60 9.02
CA VAL A 172 -15.63 2.16 9.96
C VAL A 172 -16.47 1.06 10.59
N GLU A 173 -16.90 0.09 9.78
CA GLU A 173 -17.64 -1.08 10.28
C GLU A 173 -16.81 -1.88 11.28
N PHE A 174 -15.56 -2.21 10.94
CA PHE A 174 -14.59 -2.83 11.85
C PHE A 174 -14.33 -2.03 13.11
N ASN A 175 -14.30 -0.70 13.03
CA ASN A 175 -14.09 0.15 14.20
C ASN A 175 -15.32 0.22 15.11
N SER A 176 -16.51 0.16 14.54
CA SER A 176 -17.78 0.21 15.28
C SER A 176 -18.12 -1.12 15.94
N ASP A 177 -17.76 -2.24 15.29
CA ASP A 177 -17.90 -3.62 15.79
C ASP A 177 -19.30 -3.90 16.39
N THR A 178 -20.34 -3.53 15.62
CA THR A 178 -21.71 -3.62 16.13
C THR A 178 -22.28 -5.03 15.91
N PRO A 179 -23.07 -5.58 16.85
CA PRO A 179 -23.74 -6.86 16.61
C PRO A 179 -24.81 -6.83 15.50
N ALA A 180 -25.33 -5.64 15.16
CA ALA A 180 -26.33 -5.47 14.10
C ALA A 180 -25.69 -5.54 12.70
N ASP A 181 -24.44 -5.08 12.63
CA ASP A 181 -23.62 -5.04 11.44
C ASP A 181 -22.24 -5.59 11.78
N THR A 182 -22.12 -6.92 11.70
CA THR A 182 -20.89 -7.63 12.07
C THR A 182 -19.83 -7.32 11.03
N PRO A 183 -18.64 -6.85 11.43
CA PRO A 183 -17.62 -6.42 10.48
C PRO A 183 -17.31 -7.47 9.42
N ASP A 184 -17.29 -7.07 8.17
CA ASP A 184 -16.83 -7.91 7.07
C ASP A 184 -16.14 -7.08 5.95
N TYR A 185 -15.81 -7.70 4.83
CA TYR A 185 -15.19 -7.06 3.66
C TYR A 185 -16.14 -7.06 2.45
N LEU A 186 -17.43 -7.06 2.74
CA LEU A 186 -18.51 -6.93 1.78
C LEU A 186 -18.98 -5.47 1.81
N ILE A 187 -19.51 -5.01 0.68
CA ILE A 187 -20.07 -3.66 0.57
C ILE A 187 -21.52 -3.82 0.17
N GLY A 188 -22.46 -3.16 0.86
CA GLY A 188 -23.86 -3.13 0.41
C GLY A 188 -24.73 -4.31 0.89
N GLU A 189 -24.23 -5.20 1.76
CA GLU A 189 -24.86 -6.47 2.12
C GLU A 189 -26.13 -6.32 2.97
N LYS A 190 -26.22 -5.36 3.92
CA LYS A 190 -27.49 -5.12 4.62
C LYS A 190 -28.58 -4.56 3.71
N ILE A 191 -28.27 -3.83 2.63
CA ILE A 191 -29.28 -3.25 1.72
C ILE A 191 -30.07 -4.36 1.02
N ASP A 192 -29.41 -5.50 0.73
CA ASP A 192 -29.98 -6.61 -0.04
C ASP A 192 -30.59 -6.13 -1.37
N ILE A 193 -29.83 -5.29 -2.10
CA ILE A 193 -30.30 -4.67 -3.35
C ILE A 193 -30.63 -5.71 -4.42
N ASN A 194 -30.00 -6.87 -4.35
CA ASN A 194 -30.18 -8.00 -5.26
C ASN A 194 -31.35 -8.91 -4.86
N GLY A 195 -31.88 -8.77 -3.63
CA GLY A 195 -32.98 -9.57 -3.10
C GLY A 195 -32.63 -11.05 -2.86
N ASN A 196 -31.33 -11.38 -2.82
CA ASN A 196 -30.80 -12.73 -2.68
C ASN A 196 -29.78 -12.84 -1.53
N GLY A 197 -29.59 -11.76 -0.76
CA GLY A 197 -28.65 -11.68 0.35
C GLY A 197 -27.18 -11.51 -0.04
N THR A 198 -26.85 -11.35 -1.33
CA THR A 198 -25.47 -11.06 -1.75
C THR A 198 -25.16 -9.56 -1.64
N PRO A 199 -23.92 -9.18 -1.32
CA PRO A 199 -23.49 -7.79 -1.33
C PRO A 199 -23.53 -7.15 -2.72
N LEU A 200 -23.32 -5.84 -2.74
CA LEU A 200 -23.09 -5.07 -3.95
C LEU A 200 -21.68 -5.30 -4.50
N ARG A 201 -20.65 -5.36 -3.64
CA ARG A 201 -19.25 -5.62 -4.02
C ARG A 201 -18.55 -6.48 -2.97
N TYR A 202 -17.47 -7.13 -3.41
CA TYR A 202 -16.58 -7.95 -2.59
C TYR A 202 -15.19 -7.32 -2.62
N MET A 203 -14.49 -7.24 -1.48
CA MET A 203 -13.09 -6.80 -1.48
C MET A 203 -12.09 -7.96 -1.57
N ASP A 204 -12.48 -9.20 -1.21
CA ASP A 204 -11.58 -10.36 -1.21
C ASP A 204 -11.34 -10.94 -2.62
N GLU A 205 -12.36 -10.93 -3.46
CA GLU A 205 -12.33 -11.29 -4.89
C GLU A 205 -13.43 -10.50 -5.62
N PRO A 206 -13.14 -9.25 -6.05
CA PRO A 206 -14.12 -8.36 -6.66
C PRO A 206 -15.02 -8.97 -7.74
N SER A 207 -14.50 -9.87 -8.56
CA SER A 207 -15.22 -10.50 -9.66
C SER A 207 -16.38 -11.39 -9.22
N LYS A 208 -16.47 -11.76 -7.93
CA LYS A 208 -17.62 -12.45 -7.32
C LYS A 208 -18.94 -11.69 -7.45
N ASP A 209 -18.89 -10.41 -7.80
CA ASP A 209 -20.10 -9.63 -8.06
C ASP A 209 -20.82 -9.99 -9.37
N ASP A 210 -20.18 -10.75 -10.26
CA ASP A 210 -20.64 -11.12 -11.60
C ASP A 210 -21.07 -9.91 -12.46
N ARG A 211 -20.51 -8.71 -12.19
CA ARG A 211 -20.84 -7.44 -12.86
C ARG A 211 -19.67 -6.80 -13.59
N GLY A 212 -18.47 -7.35 -13.43
CA GLY A 212 -17.27 -6.93 -14.13
C GLY A 212 -16.30 -6.13 -13.28
N SER A 213 -16.44 -6.14 -11.95
CA SER A 213 -15.40 -5.65 -11.06
C SER A 213 -14.10 -6.44 -11.27
N GLN A 214 -12.97 -5.72 -11.31
CA GLN A 214 -11.69 -6.32 -11.66
C GLN A 214 -10.91 -6.74 -10.42
N ASP A 215 -10.44 -7.99 -10.41
CA ASP A 215 -9.49 -8.47 -9.39
C ASP A 215 -8.07 -7.94 -9.66
N CYS A 216 -7.71 -7.84 -10.94
CA CYS A 216 -6.36 -7.55 -11.40
C CYS A 216 -6.31 -6.27 -12.24
N TRP A 217 -5.28 -5.47 -12.03
CA TRP A 217 -5.06 -4.26 -12.80
C TRP A 217 -4.64 -4.57 -14.24
N THR A 218 -5.16 -3.78 -15.17
CA THR A 218 -4.74 -3.79 -16.57
C THR A 218 -4.67 -2.35 -17.08
N SER A 219 -4.01 -2.14 -18.23
CA SER A 219 -4.01 -0.83 -18.88
C SER A 219 -5.40 -0.36 -19.34
N GLY A 220 -6.39 -1.26 -19.40
CA GLY A 220 -7.79 -0.96 -19.70
C GLY A 220 -8.65 -0.67 -18.48
N THR A 221 -8.16 -0.88 -17.25
CA THR A 221 -8.90 -0.63 -15.99
C THR A 221 -9.44 0.80 -15.94
N LYS A 222 -8.62 1.78 -16.34
CA LYS A 222 -9.00 3.20 -16.42
C LYS A 222 -10.21 3.51 -17.30
N ASP A 223 -10.60 2.62 -18.21
CA ASP A 223 -11.69 2.84 -19.16
C ASP A 223 -13.03 2.27 -18.66
N LEU A 224 -13.03 1.62 -17.49
CA LEU A 224 -14.23 1.08 -16.86
C LEU A 224 -14.96 2.14 -16.02
N ASP A 225 -16.20 1.82 -15.67
CA ASP A 225 -16.91 2.54 -14.62
C ASP A 225 -16.10 2.50 -13.30
N PRO A 226 -16.02 3.61 -12.55
CA PRO A 226 -15.36 3.66 -11.25
C PRO A 226 -15.72 2.50 -10.31
N HIS A 227 -16.99 2.07 -10.28
CA HIS A 227 -17.45 1.02 -9.38
C HIS A 227 -16.94 -0.39 -9.75
N TYR A 228 -16.48 -0.59 -10.99
CA TYR A 228 -15.87 -1.85 -11.44
C TYR A 228 -14.34 -1.78 -11.40
N SER A 229 -13.78 -0.62 -11.79
CA SER A 229 -12.34 -0.39 -11.72
C SER A 229 -11.83 -0.29 -10.28
N SER A 230 -12.68 0.04 -9.30
CA SER A 230 -12.36 0.03 -7.87
C SER A 230 -12.02 -1.34 -7.32
N GLY A 231 -12.45 -2.42 -7.97
CA GLY A 231 -12.12 -3.79 -7.58
C GLY A 231 -10.63 -3.99 -7.33
N VAL A 232 -9.76 -3.39 -8.16
CA VAL A 232 -8.31 -3.48 -8.01
C VAL A 232 -7.84 -2.87 -6.68
N GLY A 233 -8.37 -1.70 -6.30
CA GLY A 233 -8.04 -1.04 -5.04
C GLY A 233 -8.61 -1.79 -3.83
N ASN A 234 -9.83 -2.32 -3.95
CA ASN A 234 -10.47 -3.15 -2.92
C ASN A 234 -9.68 -4.44 -2.67
N HIS A 235 -9.30 -5.13 -3.74
CA HIS A 235 -8.51 -6.36 -3.69
C HIS A 235 -7.13 -6.12 -3.11
N PHE A 236 -6.45 -5.05 -3.55
CA PHE A 236 -5.18 -4.62 -2.96
C PHE A 236 -5.31 -4.43 -1.44
N PHE A 237 -6.36 -3.73 -0.99
CA PHE A 237 -6.53 -3.44 0.42
C PHE A 237 -6.83 -4.70 1.24
N TYR A 238 -7.68 -5.60 0.73
CA TYR A 238 -7.93 -6.88 1.39
C TYR A 238 -6.64 -7.69 1.52
N LEU A 239 -5.85 -7.81 0.45
CA LEU A 239 -4.56 -8.51 0.47
C LEU A 239 -3.57 -7.86 1.44
N LEU A 240 -3.53 -6.53 1.51
CA LEU A 240 -2.69 -5.80 2.46
C LEU A 240 -3.13 -6.06 3.91
N ALA A 241 -4.43 -6.02 4.20
CA ALA A 241 -4.94 -6.13 5.57
C ALA A 241 -5.03 -7.58 6.07
N VAL A 242 -5.54 -8.50 5.24
CA VAL A 242 -5.85 -9.89 5.60
C VAL A 242 -4.81 -10.85 5.04
N GLY A 243 -4.37 -10.64 3.81
CA GLY A 243 -3.51 -11.57 3.08
C GLY A 243 -4.27 -12.45 2.09
N SER A 244 -3.51 -13.20 1.31
CA SER A 244 -4.02 -14.13 0.28
C SER A 244 -4.47 -15.47 0.88
N GLY A 245 -5.35 -16.16 0.17
CA GLY A 245 -5.86 -17.48 0.55
C GLY A 245 -7.05 -17.41 1.50
N ALA A 246 -7.35 -18.54 2.13
CA ALA A 246 -8.53 -18.69 2.98
C ALA A 246 -8.36 -18.01 4.33
N SER A 247 -9.35 -17.21 4.71
CA SER A 247 -9.47 -16.56 6.01
C SER A 247 -10.91 -16.69 6.53
N VAL A 248 -11.19 -16.14 7.71
CA VAL A 248 -12.57 -16.02 8.22
C VAL A 248 -13.40 -15.00 7.43
N TRP A 249 -12.74 -14.14 6.64
CA TRP A 249 -13.35 -13.04 5.88
C TRP A 249 -13.56 -13.36 4.40
N GLY A 250 -13.07 -14.50 3.91
CA GLY A 250 -13.13 -14.86 2.50
C GLY A 250 -11.95 -15.70 2.05
N ASN A 251 -11.88 -15.96 0.75
CA ASN A 251 -10.74 -16.63 0.11
C ASN A 251 -10.27 -15.75 -1.05
N SER A 252 -9.12 -15.11 -0.88
CA SER A 252 -8.61 -14.11 -1.82
C SER A 252 -7.48 -14.68 -2.67
N PRO A 253 -7.69 -14.89 -3.98
CA PRO A 253 -6.62 -15.30 -4.89
C PRO A 253 -5.66 -14.12 -5.18
N THR A 254 -4.51 -14.40 -5.79
CA THR A 254 -3.62 -13.36 -6.32
C THR A 254 -3.49 -13.52 -7.83
N CYS A 255 -3.32 -12.41 -8.54
CA CYS A 255 -3.23 -12.39 -10.00
C CYS A 255 -1.96 -13.08 -10.51
N ASP A 256 -0.88 -12.98 -9.74
CA ASP A 256 0.43 -13.56 -10.05
C ASP A 256 0.68 -14.91 -9.35
N SER A 257 -0.32 -15.46 -8.66
CA SER A 257 -0.21 -16.67 -7.83
C SER A 257 0.81 -16.56 -6.66
N SER A 258 1.23 -15.34 -6.30
CA SER A 258 2.04 -15.09 -5.11
C SER A 258 1.24 -15.27 -3.81
N SER A 259 1.94 -15.24 -2.68
CA SER A 259 1.33 -15.21 -1.35
C SER A 259 1.59 -13.87 -0.66
N VAL A 260 0.59 -13.39 0.07
CA VAL A 260 0.65 -12.16 0.86
C VAL A 260 0.20 -12.48 2.28
N THR A 261 1.07 -12.17 3.26
CA THR A 261 0.69 -12.15 4.67
C THR A 261 0.26 -10.74 5.04
N GLY A 262 -0.99 -10.58 5.47
CA GLY A 262 -1.57 -9.27 5.79
C GLY A 262 -0.93 -8.62 7.03
N ILE A 263 -0.95 -7.28 7.07
CA ILE A 263 -0.45 -6.46 8.18
C ILE A 263 -1.56 -5.95 9.11
N GLY A 264 -2.81 -6.36 8.86
CA GLY A 264 -3.97 -5.96 9.65
C GLY A 264 -4.55 -4.58 9.27
N ASN A 265 -5.84 -4.42 9.56
CA ASN A 265 -6.63 -3.22 9.25
C ASN A 265 -6.05 -1.92 9.83
N ALA A 266 -5.48 -1.98 11.04
CA ALA A 266 -4.95 -0.79 11.71
C ALA A 266 -3.76 -0.18 10.95
N ASP A 267 -2.82 -0.99 10.49
CA ASP A 267 -1.65 -0.51 9.77
C ASP A 267 -2.00 -0.21 8.31
N ALA A 268 -2.78 -1.08 7.65
CA ALA A 268 -3.25 -0.87 6.28
C ALA A 268 -4.05 0.43 6.14
N GLY A 269 -4.98 0.69 7.07
CA GLY A 269 -5.79 1.91 7.10
C GLY A 269 -4.97 3.19 7.28
N LYS A 270 -3.96 3.18 8.16
CA LYS A 270 -3.03 4.31 8.34
C LYS A 270 -2.22 4.59 7.08
N ILE A 271 -1.75 3.55 6.41
CA ILE A 271 -1.00 3.67 5.15
C ILE A 271 -1.88 4.27 4.07
N TRP A 272 -3.09 3.74 3.87
CA TRP A 272 -4.02 4.24 2.85
C TRP A 272 -4.40 5.70 3.13
N TYR A 273 -4.74 6.05 4.37
CA TYR A 273 -5.08 7.42 4.74
C TYR A 273 -3.92 8.40 4.54
N ARG A 274 -2.70 8.03 4.93
CA ARG A 274 -1.52 8.88 4.69
C ARG A 274 -1.25 9.02 3.20
N ALA A 275 -1.38 7.95 2.43
CA ALA A 275 -1.22 7.97 0.98
C ALA A 275 -2.21 8.96 0.34
N LEU A 276 -3.49 8.83 0.65
CA LEU A 276 -4.56 9.70 0.19
C LEU A 276 -4.33 11.16 0.59
N SER A 277 -4.05 11.42 1.87
CA SER A 277 -4.00 12.78 2.41
C SER A 277 -2.71 13.55 2.11
N THR A 278 -1.63 12.86 1.71
CA THR A 278 -0.30 13.47 1.59
C THR A 278 0.30 13.36 0.19
N TYR A 279 0.11 12.24 -0.52
CA TYR A 279 0.85 11.98 -1.78
C TYR A 279 -0.05 11.82 -3.01
N MET A 280 -1.28 11.34 -2.85
CA MET A 280 -2.21 11.25 -3.95
C MET A 280 -2.68 12.64 -4.39
N THR A 281 -3.02 12.76 -5.66
CA THR A 281 -3.51 13.98 -6.31
C THR A 281 -4.68 13.62 -7.21
N SER A 282 -5.36 14.61 -7.78
CA SER A 282 -6.60 14.37 -8.53
C SER A 282 -6.44 13.42 -9.71
N GLY A 283 -5.26 13.38 -10.33
CA GLY A 283 -4.93 12.51 -11.46
C GLY A 283 -4.16 11.23 -11.09
N THR A 284 -4.11 10.84 -9.82
CA THR A 284 -3.39 9.63 -9.41
C THR A 284 -3.91 8.38 -10.14
N THR A 285 -2.99 7.61 -10.70
CA THR A 285 -3.24 6.31 -11.34
C THR A 285 -2.97 5.16 -10.37
N TYR A 286 -3.31 3.92 -10.72
CA TYR A 286 -2.96 2.76 -9.88
C TYR A 286 -1.45 2.62 -9.61
N PRO A 287 -0.55 2.74 -10.61
CA PRO A 287 0.89 2.85 -10.33
C PRO A 287 1.27 4.06 -9.46
N GLY A 288 0.54 5.17 -9.61
CA GLY A 288 0.69 6.34 -8.74
C GLY A 288 0.27 6.08 -7.29
N ALA A 289 -0.81 5.32 -7.09
CA ALA A 289 -1.29 4.90 -5.78
C ALA A 289 -0.28 3.96 -5.11
N ARG A 290 0.32 3.02 -5.87
CA ARG A 290 1.47 2.21 -5.40
C ARG A 290 2.60 3.07 -4.87
N THR A 291 3.02 4.06 -5.66
CA THR A 291 4.07 5.01 -5.26
C THR A 291 3.67 5.76 -3.98
N ALA A 292 2.42 6.21 -3.88
CA ALA A 292 1.90 6.94 -2.72
C ALA A 292 1.86 6.06 -1.45
N THR A 293 1.42 4.81 -1.55
CA THR A 293 1.35 3.89 -0.40
C THR A 293 2.72 3.43 0.07
N VAL A 294 3.68 3.24 -0.85
CA VAL A 294 5.08 2.93 -0.47
C VAL A 294 5.71 4.09 0.30
N LYS A 295 5.52 5.34 -0.17
CA LYS A 295 5.95 6.54 0.57
C LYS A 295 5.27 6.64 1.93
N ALA A 296 3.96 6.39 1.97
CA ALA A 296 3.20 6.42 3.22
C ALA A 296 3.70 5.38 4.23
N ALA A 297 3.93 4.14 3.80
CA ALA A 297 4.44 3.09 4.66
C ALA A 297 5.88 3.39 5.12
N THR A 298 6.73 3.90 4.21
CA THR A 298 8.09 4.34 4.55
C THR A 298 8.09 5.43 5.61
N ASP A 299 7.23 6.45 5.46
CA ASP A 299 7.17 7.55 6.44
C ASP A 299 6.60 7.13 7.79
N LEU A 300 5.69 6.16 7.83
CA LEU A 300 5.05 5.69 9.06
C LEU A 300 5.88 4.65 9.82
N TYR A 301 6.55 3.74 9.09
CA TYR A 301 7.15 2.54 9.66
C TYR A 301 8.62 2.36 9.27
N GLY A 302 9.14 3.13 8.31
CA GLY A 302 10.49 2.99 7.76
C GLY A 302 10.52 2.17 6.47
N ALA A 303 11.53 2.42 5.64
CA ALA A 303 11.69 1.79 4.32
C ALA A 303 11.87 0.26 4.43
N ASP A 304 12.52 -0.22 5.48
CA ASP A 304 12.80 -1.64 5.73
C ASP A 304 11.71 -2.31 6.60
N SER A 305 10.54 -1.69 6.74
CA SER A 305 9.46 -2.24 7.54
C SER A 305 8.70 -3.35 6.80
N THR A 306 8.12 -4.27 7.57
CA THR A 306 7.24 -5.30 7.02
C THR A 306 6.01 -4.66 6.37
N GLN A 307 5.49 -3.57 6.94
CA GLN A 307 4.42 -2.77 6.37
C GLN A 307 4.75 -2.25 4.97
N CYS A 308 5.94 -1.69 4.76
CA CYS A 308 6.34 -1.20 3.44
C CYS A 308 6.42 -2.36 2.45
N ARG A 309 7.13 -3.45 2.81
CA ARG A 309 7.24 -4.62 1.93
C ARG A 309 5.89 -5.24 1.58
N THR A 310 4.98 -5.36 2.55
CA THR A 310 3.65 -5.93 2.28
C THR A 310 2.84 -5.03 1.35
N VAL A 311 3.00 -3.70 1.40
CA VAL A 311 2.41 -2.81 0.39
C VAL A 311 2.90 -3.18 -1.02
N GLU A 312 4.19 -3.41 -1.21
CA GLU A 312 4.70 -3.83 -2.52
C GLU A 312 4.20 -5.21 -2.95
N LYS A 313 4.17 -6.17 -2.02
CA LYS A 313 3.64 -7.53 -2.27
C LYS A 313 2.16 -7.49 -2.65
N ALA A 314 1.35 -6.73 -1.93
CA ALA A 314 -0.08 -6.59 -2.23
C ALA A 314 -0.33 -5.91 -3.58
N TRP A 315 0.48 -4.91 -3.98
CA TRP A 315 0.35 -4.31 -5.32
C TRP A 315 0.77 -5.25 -6.44
N ASN A 316 1.82 -6.06 -6.23
CA ASN A 316 2.18 -7.11 -7.18
C ASN A 316 1.06 -8.13 -7.34
N ALA A 317 0.44 -8.54 -6.23
CA ALA A 317 -0.63 -9.53 -6.21
C ALA A 317 -1.91 -9.08 -6.94
N VAL A 318 -2.06 -7.79 -7.26
CA VAL A 318 -3.12 -7.24 -8.12
C VAL A 318 -2.60 -6.71 -9.46
N ASP A 319 -1.43 -7.18 -9.91
CA ASP A 319 -0.78 -6.85 -11.19
C ASP A 319 -0.42 -5.37 -11.42
N VAL A 320 -0.36 -4.55 -10.37
CA VAL A 320 0.14 -3.17 -10.49
C VAL A 320 1.66 -3.20 -10.40
N ALA A 321 2.34 -3.07 -11.55
CA ALA A 321 3.79 -3.21 -11.66
C ALA A 321 4.60 -2.27 -10.73
N PRO A 322 5.82 -2.67 -10.34
CA PRO A 322 6.74 -1.82 -9.59
C PRO A 322 7.01 -0.47 -10.24
N THR A 323 7.15 0.56 -9.41
CA THR A 323 7.59 1.89 -9.83
C THR A 323 9.02 2.13 -9.37
N ALA A 324 9.60 3.27 -9.74
CA ALA A 324 10.93 3.66 -9.27
C ALA A 324 10.99 3.94 -7.75
N THR A 325 9.83 4.07 -7.09
CA THR A 325 9.76 4.21 -5.62
C THR A 325 9.50 2.84 -5.03
N THR A 326 10.48 2.31 -4.33
CA THR A 326 10.39 1.03 -3.63
C THR A 326 10.63 1.20 -2.14
N CYS A 327 10.25 0.18 -1.39
CA CYS A 327 10.73 0.01 -0.02
C CYS A 327 12.25 -0.24 -0.04
N GLY A 328 12.90 -0.06 1.12
CA GLY A 328 14.33 -0.30 1.26
C GLY A 328 14.66 -1.76 0.99
N ALA A 329 15.89 -2.02 0.52
CA ALA A 329 16.38 -3.38 0.30
C ALA A 329 16.65 -4.06 1.65
N GLY A 330 15.60 -4.51 2.33
CA GLY A 330 15.68 -5.33 3.53
C GLY A 330 14.65 -6.45 3.48
N ASP A 331 15.09 -7.69 3.65
CA ASP A 331 14.27 -8.90 3.83
C ASP A 331 13.55 -8.89 5.22
N PRO A 332 12.35 -9.48 5.40
CA PRO A 332 11.49 -9.28 6.55
C PRO A 332 11.92 -10.01 7.83
N GLY A 333 11.95 -9.26 8.93
CA GLY A 333 11.55 -9.81 10.22
C GLY A 333 10.04 -9.98 10.25
N ASP A 334 9.56 -11.21 10.04
CA ASP A 334 8.25 -11.67 10.51
C ASP A 334 8.42 -12.37 11.87
N PRO A 335 7.80 -11.90 12.97
CA PRO A 335 7.77 -12.62 14.23
C PRO A 335 6.71 -13.74 14.16
N GLY A 336 6.98 -14.81 13.39
CA GLY A 336 5.94 -15.80 13.09
C GLY A 336 6.34 -17.25 12.83
N ASP A 337 7.46 -17.56 12.15
CA ASP A 337 7.66 -18.92 11.62
C ASP A 337 9.04 -19.54 11.94
N PRO A 338 9.12 -20.61 12.76
CA PRO A 338 10.35 -21.35 12.97
C PRO A 338 10.55 -22.40 11.87
N GLY A 339 11.00 -21.94 10.70
CA GLY A 339 11.69 -22.79 9.72
C GLY A 339 11.31 -22.60 8.27
N ASP A 340 11.96 -21.65 7.58
CA ASP A 340 12.01 -21.63 6.11
C ASP A 340 13.41 -21.25 5.59
N PRO A 341 14.05 -22.08 4.72
CA PRO A 341 15.27 -21.73 4.02
C PRO A 341 14.97 -20.99 2.70
N GLY A 342 15.01 -19.66 2.73
CA GLY A 342 15.33 -18.77 1.58
C GLY A 342 14.17 -18.33 0.67
N ASP A 343 13.91 -17.01 0.64
CA ASP A 343 13.04 -16.35 -0.35
C ASP A 343 13.80 -16.13 -1.69
N PRO A 344 13.25 -16.50 -2.87
CA PRO A 344 13.88 -16.30 -4.16
C PRO A 344 13.56 -14.91 -4.77
N THR A 345 14.37 -13.90 -4.47
CA THR A 345 14.49 -12.70 -5.35
C THR A 345 15.84 -12.64 -6.04
N GLY A 346 16.21 -13.70 -6.77
CA GLY A 346 17.22 -13.66 -7.83
C GLY A 346 18.66 -13.25 -7.48
N ASN A 347 18.97 -12.78 -6.27
CA ASN A 347 20.31 -12.47 -5.78
C ASN A 347 20.62 -13.35 -4.57
N LEU A 348 21.64 -14.20 -4.69
CA LEU A 348 22.10 -15.08 -3.62
C LEU A 348 23.08 -14.41 -2.66
N LEU A 349 23.56 -13.19 -2.96
CA LEU A 349 24.33 -12.36 -2.04
C LEU A 349 23.40 -11.50 -1.19
N GLN A 350 23.64 -11.47 0.11
CA GLN A 350 23.04 -10.53 1.06
C GLN A 350 23.74 -9.17 0.96
N ASN A 351 22.97 -8.08 1.07
CA ASN A 351 23.52 -6.71 1.15
C ASN A 351 24.53 -6.41 0.03
N GLY A 352 24.15 -6.77 -1.20
CA GLY A 352 25.00 -6.65 -2.38
C GLY A 352 25.32 -5.21 -2.79
N ASP A 353 24.41 -4.29 -2.45
CA ASP A 353 24.50 -2.83 -2.57
C ASP A 353 25.23 -2.17 -1.39
N PHE A 354 25.63 -2.95 -0.36
CA PHE A 354 26.40 -2.49 0.80
C PHE A 354 25.71 -1.47 1.73
N GLU A 355 24.45 -1.10 1.47
CA GLU A 355 23.71 -0.10 2.25
C GLU A 355 23.47 -0.49 3.71
N ALA A 356 23.52 -1.79 4.02
CA ALA A 356 23.51 -2.31 5.40
C ALA A 356 24.91 -2.43 6.02
N GLY A 357 25.90 -1.67 5.52
CA GLY A 357 27.28 -1.69 5.98
C GLY A 357 27.94 -3.06 5.79
N ALA A 358 28.68 -3.54 6.78
CA ALA A 358 29.38 -4.83 6.69
C ALA A 358 28.47 -6.06 6.89
N THR A 359 27.15 -5.88 7.05
CA THR A 359 26.21 -6.99 7.30
C THR A 359 26.26 -8.01 6.16
N GLY A 360 26.38 -9.30 6.50
CA GLY A 360 26.49 -10.40 5.51
C GLY A 360 27.87 -10.52 4.84
N TRP A 361 28.78 -9.56 5.04
CA TRP A 361 30.10 -9.55 4.43
C TRP A 361 31.22 -9.72 5.46
N SER A 362 32.22 -10.52 5.11
CA SER A 362 33.52 -10.54 5.78
C SER A 362 34.49 -9.67 4.99
N ALA A 363 34.83 -8.52 5.54
CA ALA A 363 35.64 -7.50 4.87
C ALA A 363 36.81 -7.01 5.74
N THR A 364 37.89 -6.58 5.11
CA THR A 364 38.94 -5.81 5.80
C THR A 364 38.32 -4.51 6.37
N SER A 365 38.74 -4.11 7.56
CA SER A 365 38.14 -2.97 8.27
C SER A 365 38.19 -1.70 7.42
N GLY A 366 37.04 -1.05 7.21
CA GLY A 366 36.92 0.17 6.41
C GLY A 366 36.68 -0.05 4.92
N VAL A 367 36.71 -1.30 4.43
CA VAL A 367 36.40 -1.61 3.03
C VAL A 367 34.96 -1.25 2.68
N ILE A 368 33.98 -1.66 3.49
CA ILE A 368 32.60 -1.21 3.28
C ILE A 368 32.41 0.12 3.99
N THR A 369 32.12 1.16 3.22
CA THR A 369 32.16 2.55 3.71
C THR A 369 31.17 3.44 2.95
N ASN A 370 30.74 4.52 3.59
CA ASN A 370 30.02 5.64 2.98
C ASN A 370 30.88 6.91 2.91
N SER A 371 32.19 6.73 2.68
CA SER A 371 33.16 7.81 2.74
C SER A 371 32.95 8.77 1.57
N ALA A 372 33.00 10.08 1.81
CA ALA A 372 32.91 11.08 0.74
C ALA A 372 34.17 11.12 -0.16
N ASN A 373 35.20 10.32 0.14
CA ASN A 373 36.43 10.25 -0.65
C ASN A 373 36.30 9.32 -1.88
N GLY A 374 35.27 8.48 -1.92
CA GLY A 374 34.81 7.81 -3.13
C GLY A 374 33.35 8.19 -3.41
N THR A 375 32.77 7.58 -4.44
CA THR A 375 31.37 7.81 -4.83
C THR A 375 30.70 6.46 -4.92
N ALA A 376 29.59 6.25 -4.22
CA ALA A 376 28.75 5.08 -4.42
C ALA A 376 28.08 5.13 -5.81
N ARG A 377 27.85 4.00 -6.45
CA ARG A 377 27.08 3.95 -7.70
C ARG A 377 25.60 4.17 -7.41
N SER A 378 25.09 3.46 -6.43
CA SER A 378 23.72 3.58 -5.92
C SER A 378 23.78 3.83 -4.41
N GLY A 379 22.71 4.35 -3.81
CA GLY A 379 22.68 4.58 -2.37
C GLY A 379 23.80 5.48 -1.82
N SER A 380 24.35 5.10 -0.67
CA SER A 380 25.36 5.84 0.09
C SER A 380 26.61 5.02 0.47
N TYR A 381 26.52 3.69 0.49
CA TYR A 381 27.62 2.78 0.83
C TYR A 381 28.16 2.09 -0.43
N TYR A 382 29.42 1.69 -0.36
CA TYR A 382 30.10 0.93 -1.40
C TYR A 382 31.29 0.20 -0.78
N ALA A 383 31.84 -0.76 -1.49
CA ALA A 383 33.09 -1.40 -1.09
C ALA A 383 34.29 -0.73 -1.76
N TRP A 384 35.22 -0.22 -0.97
CA TRP A 384 36.47 0.38 -1.39
C TRP A 384 37.64 -0.50 -1.00
N LEU A 385 38.32 -1.07 -2.00
CA LEU A 385 39.53 -1.85 -1.81
C LEU A 385 40.74 -1.05 -2.33
N ALA A 386 41.86 -1.12 -1.60
CA ALA A 386 43.09 -0.36 -1.86
C ALA A 386 42.89 1.18 -1.81
N GLY A 387 43.75 1.95 -2.47
CA GLY A 387 43.67 3.41 -2.53
C GLY A 387 44.54 4.15 -1.52
N TYR A 388 45.49 3.45 -0.90
CA TYR A 388 46.36 3.99 0.15
C TYR A 388 47.63 4.64 -0.42
N GLY A 389 48.09 4.22 -1.61
CA GLY A 389 49.39 4.62 -2.15
C GLY A 389 50.59 4.00 -1.41
N GLU A 390 50.35 2.91 -0.69
CA GLU A 390 51.35 2.08 -0.03
C GLU A 390 50.95 0.61 -0.13
N THR A 391 51.90 -0.30 0.14
CA THR A 391 51.64 -1.73 0.01
C THR A 391 50.50 -2.16 0.94
N HIS A 392 49.37 -2.55 0.34
CA HIS A 392 48.17 -2.88 1.09
C HIS A 392 47.44 -4.07 0.44
N THR A 393 46.65 -4.79 1.23
CA THR A 393 45.76 -5.83 0.70
C THR A 393 44.45 -5.84 1.46
N ASP A 394 43.37 -5.58 0.72
CA ASP A 394 42.01 -5.61 1.21
C ASP A 394 41.29 -6.85 0.70
N THR A 395 40.37 -7.36 1.52
CA THR A 395 39.48 -8.45 1.12
C THR A 395 38.03 -8.10 1.42
N LEU A 396 37.14 -8.63 0.60
CA LEU A 396 35.69 -8.58 0.76
C LEU A 396 35.13 -9.94 0.35
N SER A 397 34.33 -10.59 1.18
CA SER A 397 33.85 -11.94 0.88
C SER A 397 32.52 -12.30 1.53
N GLN A 398 31.76 -13.15 0.85
CA GLN A 398 30.49 -13.70 1.34
C GLN A 398 30.27 -15.12 0.78
N SER A 399 29.70 -16.01 1.59
CA SER A 399 29.36 -17.37 1.20
C SER A 399 27.95 -17.45 0.61
N VAL A 400 27.82 -18.14 -0.53
CA VAL A 400 26.55 -18.33 -1.25
C VAL A 400 26.43 -19.78 -1.71
N THR A 401 25.19 -20.29 -1.81
CA THR A 401 24.92 -21.60 -2.39
C THR A 401 24.35 -21.43 -3.79
N VAL A 402 25.10 -21.80 -4.83
CA VAL A 402 24.61 -21.74 -6.22
C VAL A 402 23.70 -22.95 -6.46
N PRO A 403 22.40 -22.78 -6.79
CA PRO A 403 21.48 -23.90 -6.99
C PRO A 403 21.93 -24.84 -8.12
N ALA A 404 21.61 -26.13 -7.97
CA ALA A 404 21.97 -27.15 -8.97
C ALA A 404 21.17 -27.00 -10.28
N ASP A 405 19.98 -26.42 -10.19
CA ASP A 405 19.03 -26.15 -11.28
C ASP A 405 19.17 -24.76 -11.90
N ALA A 406 20.00 -23.87 -11.34
CA ALA A 406 20.27 -22.53 -11.86
C ALA A 406 20.57 -22.54 -13.38
N VAL A 407 19.81 -21.80 -14.19
CA VAL A 407 19.88 -21.89 -15.65
C VAL A 407 21.19 -21.32 -16.20
N ALA A 408 21.60 -20.16 -15.70
CA ALA A 408 22.83 -19.48 -16.14
C ALA A 408 23.38 -18.60 -15.01
N PRO A 409 23.91 -19.22 -13.93
CA PRO A 409 24.27 -18.45 -12.75
C PRO A 409 25.46 -17.54 -12.99
N LYS A 410 25.38 -16.31 -12.50
CA LYS A 410 26.38 -15.26 -12.74
C LYS A 410 26.71 -14.51 -11.46
N LEU A 411 27.97 -14.16 -11.27
CA LEU A 411 28.38 -13.07 -10.40
C LEU A 411 28.33 -11.78 -11.21
N VAL A 412 27.50 -10.84 -10.79
CA VAL A 412 27.42 -9.49 -11.35
C VAL A 412 27.82 -8.45 -10.31
N PHE A 413 28.49 -7.39 -10.70
CA PHE A 413 28.84 -6.26 -9.82
C PHE A 413 29.27 -5.06 -10.66
N HIS A 414 29.10 -3.86 -10.14
CA HIS A 414 29.66 -2.65 -10.77
C HIS A 414 31.04 -2.36 -10.20
N LEU A 415 31.98 -2.06 -11.08
CA LEU A 415 33.36 -1.75 -10.71
C LEU A 415 33.77 -0.40 -11.29
N ALA A 416 34.22 0.52 -10.44
CA ALA A 416 35.00 1.68 -10.82
C ALA A 416 36.47 1.48 -10.43
N VAL A 417 37.39 1.95 -11.28
CA VAL A 417 38.83 1.88 -11.06
C VAL A 417 39.40 3.28 -11.24
N SER A 418 39.93 3.85 -10.16
CA SER A 418 40.57 5.17 -10.16
C SER A 418 42.03 4.99 -9.79
N THR A 419 42.96 5.53 -10.59
CA THR A 419 44.40 5.36 -10.35
C THR A 419 45.15 6.68 -10.49
N LYS A 420 46.19 6.84 -9.67
CA LYS A 420 47.23 7.87 -9.81
C LYS A 420 48.42 7.37 -10.63
N GLU A 421 48.40 6.12 -11.05
CA GLU A 421 49.46 5.51 -11.85
C GLU A 421 49.27 5.82 -13.34
N GLY A 422 50.31 6.36 -13.98
CA GLY A 422 50.34 6.59 -15.44
C GLY A 422 50.95 5.43 -16.23
N SER A 423 51.14 4.26 -15.62
CA SER A 423 51.86 3.13 -16.23
C SER A 423 50.94 2.18 -17.01
N SER A 424 51.48 1.51 -18.02
CA SER A 424 50.83 0.38 -18.70
C SER A 424 51.08 -0.96 -17.99
N ARG A 425 51.83 -0.97 -16.88
CA ARG A 425 52.08 -2.16 -16.07
C ARG A 425 51.01 -2.29 -14.98
N ALA A 426 50.50 -3.51 -14.81
CA ALA A 426 49.55 -3.85 -13.76
C ALA A 426 50.27 -3.99 -12.40
N TYR A 427 50.39 -2.88 -11.67
CA TYR A 427 50.97 -2.85 -10.34
C TYR A 427 49.93 -3.25 -9.30
N ASP A 428 48.81 -2.52 -9.31
CA ASP A 428 47.68 -2.75 -8.43
C ASP A 428 46.63 -3.61 -9.10
N THR A 429 46.06 -4.58 -8.36
CA THR A 429 45.08 -5.51 -8.92
C THR A 429 43.89 -5.75 -8.01
N LEU A 430 42.71 -5.91 -8.62
CA LEU A 430 41.51 -6.47 -7.99
C LEU A 430 41.22 -7.83 -8.62
N LYS A 431 41.15 -8.87 -7.79
CA LYS A 431 40.75 -10.22 -8.23
C LYS A 431 39.36 -10.55 -7.72
N ALA A 432 38.46 -10.89 -8.64
CA ALA A 432 37.17 -11.51 -8.33
C ALA A 432 37.33 -13.03 -8.36
N GLN A 433 37.03 -13.70 -7.25
CA GLN A 433 37.41 -15.09 -7.00
C GLN A 433 36.25 -15.88 -6.40
N VAL A 434 36.31 -17.19 -6.60
CA VAL A 434 35.47 -18.17 -5.91
C VAL A 434 36.39 -19.05 -5.08
N VAL A 435 36.14 -19.10 -3.78
CA VAL A 435 36.82 -20.01 -2.86
C VAL A 435 35.89 -21.17 -2.55
N SER A 436 36.36 -22.39 -2.75
CA SER A 436 35.64 -23.61 -2.42
C SER A 436 36.57 -24.59 -1.71
N SER A 437 36.05 -25.75 -1.32
CA SER A 437 36.85 -26.84 -0.75
C SER A 437 37.94 -27.36 -1.70
N SER A 438 37.81 -27.15 -3.02
CA SER A 438 38.81 -27.54 -4.02
C SER A 438 39.90 -26.50 -4.26
N GLY A 439 39.84 -25.34 -3.59
CA GLY A 439 40.80 -24.24 -3.73
C GLY A 439 40.15 -22.93 -4.19
N THR A 440 40.99 -22.00 -4.65
CA THR A 440 40.56 -20.67 -5.11
C THR A 440 40.65 -20.57 -6.63
N THR A 441 39.52 -20.28 -7.27
CA THR A 441 39.43 -19.98 -8.71
C THR A 441 39.32 -18.47 -8.91
N THR A 442 40.21 -17.88 -9.71
CA THR A 442 40.09 -16.45 -10.08
C THR A 442 39.25 -16.35 -11.35
N LEU A 443 38.10 -15.67 -11.25
CA LEU A 443 37.18 -15.46 -12.37
C LEU A 443 37.62 -14.30 -13.27
N ALA A 444 38.15 -13.24 -12.65
CA ALA A 444 38.67 -12.07 -13.37
C ALA A 444 39.74 -11.34 -12.55
N THR A 445 40.61 -10.61 -13.24
CA THR A 445 41.58 -9.68 -12.65
C THR A 445 41.44 -8.33 -13.35
N TYR A 446 41.31 -7.27 -12.56
CA TYR A 446 41.29 -5.87 -12.99
C TYR A 446 42.52 -5.16 -12.42
N SER A 447 42.95 -4.06 -13.03
CA SER A 447 44.15 -3.34 -12.59
C SER A 447 44.12 -1.85 -12.91
N ASN A 448 45.06 -1.11 -12.32
CA ASN A 448 45.38 0.29 -12.61
C ASN A 448 45.52 0.62 -14.12
N THR A 449 45.86 -0.34 -14.96
CA THR A 449 46.02 -0.15 -16.41
C THR A 449 44.72 0.12 -17.18
N THR A 450 43.57 -0.10 -16.56
CA THR A 450 42.25 0.11 -17.17
C THR A 450 41.34 0.91 -16.23
N PRO A 451 41.64 2.19 -15.97
CA PRO A 451 40.77 3.03 -15.16
C PRO A 451 39.41 3.18 -15.84
N SER A 452 38.35 3.21 -15.04
CA SER A 452 36.99 3.33 -15.54
C SER A 452 36.05 3.88 -14.47
N ASP A 453 35.03 4.61 -14.89
CA ASP A 453 33.83 4.79 -14.06
C ASP A 453 33.13 3.44 -13.83
N TYR A 454 32.10 3.42 -12.99
CA TYR A 454 31.34 2.22 -12.69
C TYR A 454 30.85 1.51 -13.95
N THR A 455 31.41 0.34 -14.19
CA THR A 455 31.07 -0.53 -15.31
C THR A 455 30.56 -1.85 -14.77
N LEU A 456 29.41 -2.31 -15.27
CA LEU A 456 28.88 -3.63 -14.93
C LEU A 456 29.84 -4.73 -15.38
N ARG A 457 30.18 -5.62 -14.45
CA ARG A 457 30.96 -6.85 -14.67
C ARG A 457 30.04 -8.03 -14.47
N THR A 458 30.17 -9.02 -15.35
CA THR A 458 29.38 -10.25 -15.34
C THR A 458 30.30 -11.43 -15.54
N LEU A 459 30.35 -12.34 -14.55
CA LEU A 459 31.25 -13.49 -14.52
C LEU A 459 30.43 -14.77 -14.35
N ASP A 460 30.77 -15.81 -15.11
CA ASP A 460 30.04 -17.08 -15.11
C ASP A 460 30.33 -17.91 -13.85
N LEU A 461 29.28 -18.42 -13.23
CA LEU A 461 29.35 -19.32 -12.06
C LEU A 461 28.86 -20.73 -12.36
N SER A 462 28.62 -21.08 -13.63
CA SER A 462 28.07 -22.38 -14.03
C SER A 462 28.87 -23.58 -13.49
N ALA A 463 30.19 -23.45 -13.36
CA ALA A 463 31.06 -24.48 -12.80
C ALA A 463 30.83 -24.79 -11.30
N PHE A 464 30.08 -23.94 -10.60
CA PHE A 464 29.84 -24.02 -9.16
C PHE A 464 28.41 -24.38 -8.79
N LYS A 465 27.56 -24.71 -9.77
CA LYS A 465 26.18 -25.19 -9.54
C LYS A 465 26.15 -26.36 -8.56
N GLY A 466 25.18 -26.32 -7.65
CA GLY A 466 24.98 -27.31 -6.59
C GLY A 466 26.03 -27.26 -5.47
N ARG A 467 26.78 -26.16 -5.33
CA ARG A 467 27.84 -26.02 -4.32
C ARG A 467 27.68 -24.73 -3.54
N THR A 468 27.97 -24.80 -2.24
CA THR A 468 28.26 -23.61 -1.42
C THR A 468 29.69 -23.17 -1.68
N VAL A 469 29.86 -21.91 -2.07
CA VAL A 469 31.14 -21.30 -2.38
C VAL A 469 31.22 -19.90 -1.77
N THR A 470 32.44 -19.41 -1.54
CA THR A 470 32.66 -18.04 -1.09
C THR A 470 33.04 -17.17 -2.28
N ILE A 471 32.23 -16.16 -2.57
CA ILE A 471 32.60 -15.07 -3.48
C ILE A 471 33.59 -14.20 -2.72
N LYS A 472 34.76 -13.94 -3.31
CA LYS A 472 35.83 -13.15 -2.70
C LYS A 472 36.41 -12.15 -3.69
N PHE A 473 36.48 -10.90 -3.28
CA PHE A 473 37.26 -9.87 -3.91
C PHE A 473 38.55 -9.64 -3.11
N THR A 474 39.68 -9.56 -3.81
CA THR A 474 40.98 -9.26 -3.21
C THR A 474 41.61 -8.09 -3.96
N GLY A 475 41.72 -6.94 -3.31
CA GLY A 475 42.46 -5.78 -3.81
C GLY A 475 43.89 -5.82 -3.28
N THR A 476 44.88 -5.69 -4.14
CA THR A 476 46.29 -5.62 -3.77
C THR A 476 46.90 -4.38 -4.39
N GLU A 477 47.53 -3.57 -3.56
CA GLU A 477 48.22 -2.34 -3.94
C GLU A 477 49.71 -2.51 -3.67
N ASP A 478 50.55 -2.04 -4.58
CA ASP A 478 51.99 -1.96 -4.38
C ASP A 478 52.39 -0.64 -3.70
N SER A 479 53.68 -0.30 -3.67
CA SER A 479 54.14 0.92 -3.00
C SER A 479 54.13 2.14 -3.94
N SER A 480 53.67 3.29 -3.44
CA SER A 480 53.89 4.67 -3.91
C SER A 480 52.66 5.40 -4.46
N LEU A 481 52.00 4.86 -5.48
CA LEU A 481 50.92 5.56 -6.19
C LEU A 481 49.62 4.79 -6.01
N ALA A 482 48.55 5.52 -5.74
CA ALA A 482 47.32 4.88 -5.31
C ALA A 482 46.44 4.40 -6.46
N THR A 483 45.86 3.20 -6.31
CA THR A 483 44.75 2.72 -7.14
C THR A 483 43.60 2.25 -6.27
N SER A 484 42.43 2.87 -6.46
CA SER A 484 41.18 2.54 -5.78
C SER A 484 40.29 1.66 -6.65
N PHE A 485 39.81 0.58 -6.07
CA PHE A 485 38.80 -0.29 -6.68
C PHE A 485 37.49 -0.18 -5.91
N LEU A 486 36.47 0.41 -6.53
CA LEU A 486 35.16 0.60 -5.92
C LEU A 486 34.18 -0.40 -6.49
N ILE A 487 33.60 -1.24 -5.63
CA ILE A 487 32.60 -2.24 -5.98
C ILE A 487 31.25 -1.79 -5.42
N ASP A 488 30.21 -1.93 -6.23
CA ASP A 488 28.84 -1.65 -5.82
C ASP A 488 27.84 -2.58 -6.53
N ASP A 489 26.64 -2.72 -5.98
CA ASP A 489 25.52 -3.51 -6.50
C ASP A 489 25.94 -4.93 -6.94
N ALA A 490 26.60 -5.66 -6.04
CA ALA A 490 27.06 -7.04 -6.26
C ALA A 490 25.91 -8.04 -6.09
N ALA A 491 25.72 -8.91 -7.08
CA ALA A 491 24.72 -9.97 -7.01
C ALA A 491 25.23 -11.31 -7.55
N VAL A 492 24.74 -12.40 -7.00
CA VAL A 492 24.83 -13.72 -7.63
C VAL A 492 23.46 -14.11 -8.12
N THR A 493 23.29 -14.17 -9.44
CA THR A 493 22.01 -14.53 -10.05
C THR A 493 21.98 -15.99 -10.45
N THR A 494 20.78 -16.59 -10.49
CA THR A 494 20.56 -17.98 -10.91
C THR A 494 20.35 -18.14 -12.42
N GLY A 495 19.97 -17.05 -13.09
CA GLY A 495 19.77 -16.98 -14.53
C GLY A 495 18.40 -17.46 -14.98
#